data_AF-N9TKR7-F1
#
_entry.id   AF-N9TKR7-F1
#
_cell.length_a   1.000
_cell.length_b   1.000
_cell.length_c   1.000
_cell.angle_alpha   90.00
_cell.angle_beta   90.00
_cell.angle_gamma   90.00
#
_symmetry.space_group_name_H-M   'P 1'
#
loop_
_entity.id
_entity.type
_entity.pdbx_description
1 polymer ?
#
loop_
_entity_poly.entity_id
_entity_poly.type
_entity_poly.pdbx_seq_one_letter_code
_entity_poly.pdbx_strand_id
1 'polypeptide(L)'
;MARITVTQASKDFNVSRNTLYKKIKQGHLTKDANGLLDVNDLIRVIGVNTENTHKNVTLNNSDVQSVNSDTQLQQAKNEIEQLKQLLAQKEIFINQLQQQIADLRLDKEQLYNQINQKRIEHKKSLLGRFFG
;
A
#
# COMPACT_ATOMS: atom_id res chain seq x y z
N MET A 1 6.47 -27.72 17.81
CA MET A 1 5.95 -27.18 16.53
C MET A 1 4.51 -26.75 16.74
N ALA A 2 4.09 -25.64 16.14
CA ALA A 2 2.71 -25.18 16.24
C ALA A 2 1.77 -26.18 15.53
N ARG A 3 0.62 -26.46 16.15
CA ARG A 3 -0.39 -27.40 15.66
C ARG A 3 -1.72 -26.70 15.54
N ILE A 4 -2.38 -26.84 14.39
CA ILE A 4 -3.65 -26.16 14.11
C ILE A 4 -4.66 -27.11 13.48
N THR A 5 -5.95 -26.80 13.67
CA THR A 5 -7.02 -27.59 13.06
C THR A 5 -7.09 -27.33 11.55
N VAL A 6 -7.72 -28.25 10.80
CA VAL A 6 -7.98 -28.07 9.36
C VAL A 6 -8.80 -26.80 9.09
N THR A 7 -9.74 -26.48 9.98
CA THR A 7 -10.55 -25.25 9.87
C THR A 7 -9.70 -24.00 10.05
N GLN A 8 -8.77 -24.01 11.00
CA GLN A 8 -7.88 -22.89 11.22
C GLN A 8 -6.89 -22.73 10.06
N ALA A 9 -6.27 -23.83 9.61
CA ALA A 9 -5.39 -23.84 8.44
C ALA A 9 -6.09 -23.34 7.17
N SER A 10 -7.37 -23.66 6.99
CA SER A 10 -8.16 -23.19 5.85
C SER A 10 -8.29 -21.67 5.82
N LYS A 11 -8.45 -21.04 6.99
CA LYS A 11 -8.54 -19.59 7.13
C LYS A 11 -7.16 -18.94 6.96
N ASP A 12 -6.16 -19.45 7.68
CA ASP A 12 -4.82 -18.83 7.73
C ASP A 12 -4.09 -18.87 6.38
N PHE A 13 -4.28 -19.95 5.61
CA PHE A 13 -3.63 -20.13 4.30
C PHE A 13 -4.55 -19.80 3.12
N ASN A 14 -5.78 -19.33 3.36
CA ASN A 14 -6.78 -19.04 2.33
C ASN A 14 -6.99 -20.20 1.33
N VAL A 15 -7.04 -21.43 1.83
CA VAL A 15 -7.24 -22.65 1.02
C VAL A 15 -8.49 -23.38 1.49
N SER A 16 -9.28 -23.90 0.55
CA SER A 16 -10.50 -24.64 0.90
C SER A 16 -10.18 -25.88 1.77
N ARG A 17 -11.04 -26.17 2.75
CA ARG A 17 -10.93 -27.40 3.56
C ARG A 17 -10.86 -28.66 2.69
N ASN A 18 -11.59 -28.69 1.57
CA ASN A 18 -11.57 -29.81 0.62
C ASN A 18 -10.18 -30.02 0.01
N THR A 19 -9.50 -28.93 -0.35
CA THR A 19 -8.12 -28.98 -0.85
C THR A 19 -7.17 -29.51 0.21
N LEU A 20 -7.31 -29.07 1.47
CA LEU A 20 -6.51 -29.59 2.58
C LEU A 20 -6.76 -31.09 2.79
N TYR A 21 -8.01 -31.54 2.80
CA TYR A 21 -8.35 -32.96 2.90
C TYR A 21 -7.81 -33.79 1.73
N LYS A 22 -7.81 -33.24 0.51
CA LYS A 22 -7.19 -33.89 -0.65
C LYS A 22 -5.70 -34.08 -0.44
N LYS A 23 -4.99 -33.04 0.03
CA LYS A 23 -3.55 -33.12 0.32
C LYS A 23 -3.23 -34.09 1.46
N ILE A 24 -4.12 -34.21 2.44
CA ILE A 24 -4.02 -35.24 3.49
C ILE A 24 -4.19 -36.65 2.89
N LYS A 25 -5.22 -36.87 2.07
CA LYS A 25 -5.45 -38.16 1.41
C LYS A 25 -4.30 -38.57 0.49
N GLN A 26 -3.60 -37.59 -0.09
CA GLN A 26 -2.42 -37.80 -0.93
C GLN A 26 -1.12 -38.03 -0.12
N GLY A 27 -1.17 -37.96 1.21
CA GLY A 27 0.00 -38.13 2.08
C GLY A 27 0.95 -36.93 2.11
N HIS A 28 0.55 -35.78 1.56
CA HIS A 28 1.37 -34.57 1.59
C HIS A 28 1.27 -33.85 2.94
N LEU A 29 0.11 -33.92 3.59
CA LEU A 29 -0.13 -33.40 4.93
C LEU A 29 -0.49 -34.55 5.87
N THR A 30 0.04 -34.53 7.09
CA THR A 30 -0.24 -35.55 8.10
C THR A 30 -1.05 -34.94 9.25
N LYS A 31 -2.06 -35.68 9.71
CA LYS A 31 -2.80 -35.37 10.95
C LYS A 31 -2.19 -36.15 12.10
N ASP A 32 -2.05 -35.51 13.25
CA ASP A 32 -1.67 -36.20 14.48
C ASP A 32 -2.86 -36.96 15.12
N ALA A 33 -2.61 -37.63 16.24
CA ALA A 33 -3.62 -38.39 16.97
C ALA A 33 -4.81 -37.52 17.44
N ASN A 34 -4.61 -36.21 17.57
CA ASN A 34 -5.64 -35.24 17.94
C ASN A 34 -6.31 -34.59 16.71
N GLY A 35 -5.94 -35.02 15.49
CA GLY A 35 -6.48 -34.50 14.23
C GLY A 35 -5.92 -33.13 13.82
N LEU A 36 -4.83 -32.68 14.43
CA LEU A 36 -4.19 -31.39 14.12
C LEU A 36 -3.12 -31.55 13.04
N LEU A 37 -2.90 -30.47 12.30
CA LEU A 37 -1.89 -30.36 11.25
C LEU A 37 -0.66 -29.63 11.78
N ASP A 38 0.52 -30.05 11.32
CA ASP A 38 1.75 -29.33 11.56
C ASP A 38 1.85 -28.09 10.65
N VAL A 39 2.13 -26.93 11.25
CA VAL A 39 2.26 -25.67 10.51
C VAL A 39 3.45 -25.72 9.54
N ASN A 40 4.53 -26.44 9.85
CA ASN A 40 5.68 -26.54 8.93
C ASN A 40 5.32 -27.33 7.66
N ASP A 41 4.53 -28.39 7.78
CA ASP A 41 4.03 -29.13 6.63
C ASP A 41 3.06 -28.28 5.81
N LEU A 42 2.22 -27.46 6.46
CA LEU A 42 1.34 -26.53 5.78
C LEU A 42 2.12 -25.48 4.98
N ILE A 43 3.17 -24.88 5.54
CA ILE A 43 4.02 -23.93 4.82
C ILE A 43 4.69 -24.62 3.63
N ARG A 44 5.25 -25.82 3.82
CA ARG A 44 5.92 -26.59 2.75
C ARG A 44 4.95 -26.97 1.62
N VAL A 45 3.75 -27.43 1.95
CA VAL A 45 2.79 -27.98 0.97
C VAL A 45 1.91 -26.90 0.36
N ILE A 46 1.55 -25.86 1.11
CA ILE A 46 0.63 -24.81 0.66
C ILE A 46 1.40 -23.55 0.24
N GLY A 47 2.42 -23.15 0.99
CA GLY A 47 3.21 -21.95 0.69
C GLY A 47 4.00 -22.03 -0.63
N VAL A 48 4.28 -23.23 -1.14
CA VAL A 48 4.89 -23.42 -2.47
C VAL A 48 3.84 -23.35 -3.59
N ASN A 49 2.56 -23.54 -3.31
CA ASN A 49 1.51 -23.67 -4.33
C ASN A 49 0.73 -22.37 -4.61
N THR A 50 0.83 -21.34 -3.76
CA THR A 50 0.15 -20.06 -4.00
C THR A 50 0.71 -19.29 -5.20
N GLU A 51 1.99 -19.51 -5.54
CA GLU A 51 2.64 -18.90 -6.71
C GLU A 51 2.54 -19.77 -7.99
N ASN A 52 2.09 -21.04 -7.87
CA ASN A 52 2.31 -22.07 -8.90
C ASN A 52 1.04 -22.61 -9.59
N THR A 53 -0.08 -21.88 -9.57
CA THR A 53 -1.24 -22.29 -10.39
C THR A 53 -0.95 -22.24 -11.91
N HIS A 54 0.20 -21.70 -12.33
CA HIS A 54 0.70 -21.80 -13.71
C HIS A 54 2.22 -22.02 -13.75
N LYS A 55 2.74 -23.23 -13.52
CA LYS A 55 3.99 -23.74 -14.12
C LYS A 55 4.30 -25.16 -13.63
N ASN A 56 3.71 -26.16 -14.29
CA ASN A 56 4.42 -27.43 -14.43
C ASN A 56 5.48 -27.23 -15.52
N VAL A 57 6.69 -26.83 -15.13
CA VAL A 57 7.84 -26.80 -16.04
C VAL A 57 9.00 -27.54 -15.37
N THR A 58 9.14 -28.80 -15.77
CA THR A 58 10.37 -29.59 -15.64
C THR A 58 11.47 -28.91 -16.45
N LEU A 59 12.43 -28.20 -15.85
CA LEU A 59 13.64 -27.79 -16.57
C LEU A 59 14.88 -27.72 -15.67
N ASN A 60 15.97 -28.20 -16.26
CA ASN A 60 17.32 -28.41 -15.74
C ASN A 60 17.95 -27.19 -15.04
N ASN A 61 18.68 -27.45 -13.96
CA ASN A 61 18.81 -26.56 -12.80
C ASN A 61 20.18 -25.86 -12.66
N SER A 62 20.85 -25.44 -13.73
CA SER A 62 22.19 -24.82 -13.59
C SER A 62 22.45 -23.56 -14.42
N ASP A 63 21.87 -23.37 -15.61
CA ASP A 63 22.15 -22.18 -16.44
C ASP A 63 21.05 -21.08 -16.37
N VAL A 64 19.90 -21.39 -15.78
CA VAL A 64 18.72 -20.49 -15.74
C VAL A 64 18.74 -19.53 -14.54
N GLN A 65 19.54 -19.79 -13.50
CA GLN A 65 19.59 -18.92 -12.30
C GLN A 65 20.31 -17.59 -12.53
N SER A 66 21.32 -17.54 -13.40
CA SER A 66 22.10 -16.32 -13.65
C SER A 66 21.28 -15.28 -14.44
N VAL A 67 20.61 -15.71 -15.51
CA VAL A 67 19.80 -14.84 -16.38
C VAL A 67 18.56 -14.29 -15.66
N ASN A 68 17.95 -15.06 -14.75
CA ASN A 68 16.83 -14.59 -13.95
C ASN A 68 17.24 -13.54 -12.90
N SER A 69 18.46 -13.61 -12.38
CA SER A 69 18.95 -12.66 -11.37
C SER A 69 19.23 -11.28 -11.99
N ASP A 70 19.84 -11.25 -13.17
CA ASP A 70 20.12 -9.98 -13.88
C ASP A 70 18.85 -9.29 -14.37
N THR A 71 17.85 -10.06 -14.84
CA THR A 71 16.56 -9.52 -15.26
C THR A 71 15.75 -8.97 -14.09
N GLN A 72 15.75 -9.66 -12.94
CA GLN A 72 15.13 -9.15 -11.71
C GLN A 72 15.83 -7.89 -11.20
N LEU A 73 17.17 -7.83 -11.28
CA LEU A 73 17.93 -6.65 -10.87
C LEU A 73 17.64 -5.44 -11.77
N GLN A 74 17.48 -5.65 -13.07
CA GLN A 74 17.07 -4.60 -14.02
C GLN A 74 15.63 -4.13 -13.77
N GLN A 75 14.70 -5.05 -13.51
CA GLN A 75 13.32 -4.71 -13.15
C GLN A 75 13.26 -3.87 -11.87
N ALA A 76 13.99 -4.28 -10.82
CA ALA A 76 14.07 -3.53 -9.57
C ALA A 76 14.67 -2.13 -9.76
N LYS A 77 15.69 -1.99 -10.62
CA LYS A 77 16.26 -0.66 -10.95
C LYS A 77 15.25 0.24 -11.65
N ASN A 78 14.50 -0.29 -12.61
CA ASN A 78 13.47 0.46 -13.31
C ASN A 78 12.34 0.89 -12.36
N GLU A 79 11.91 -0.01 -11.46
CA GLU A 79 10.90 0.30 -10.45
C GLU A 79 11.39 1.41 -9.49
N ILE A 80 12.64 1.34 -9.02
CA ILE A 80 13.24 2.38 -8.19
C ILE A 80 13.27 3.72 -8.92
N GLU A 81 13.59 3.73 -10.22
CA GLU A 81 13.61 4.97 -11.02
C GLU A 81 12.21 5.56 -11.19
N GLN A 82 11.20 4.73 -11.49
CA GLN A 82 9.81 5.14 -11.56
C GLN A 82 9.31 5.71 -10.22
N LEU A 83 9.65 5.05 -9.11
CA LEU A 83 9.30 5.52 -7.78
C LEU A 83 9.96 6.87 -7.45
N LYS A 84 11.22 7.08 -7.85
CA LYS A 84 11.90 8.38 -7.70
C LYS A 84 11.22 9.48 -8.51
N GLN A 85 10.85 9.21 -9.76
CA GLN A 85 10.13 10.17 -10.60
C GLN A 85 8.75 10.52 -10.01
N LEU A 86 8.03 9.52 -9.49
CA LEU A 86 6.75 9.73 -8.84
C LEU A 86 6.91 10.58 -7.56
N LEU A 87 7.95 10.34 -6.78
CA LEU A 87 8.26 11.09 -5.56
C LEU A 87 8.55 12.55 -5.90
N ALA A 88 9.40 12.82 -6.90
CA ALA A 88 9.69 14.18 -7.36
C ALA A 88 8.43 14.93 -7.84
N GLN A 89 7.55 14.26 -8.58
CA GLN A 89 6.26 14.85 -9.00
C GLN A 89 5.37 15.19 -7.80
N LYS A 90 5.30 14.31 -6.80
CA LYS A 90 4.53 14.56 -5.57
C LYS A 90 5.09 15.74 -4.78
N GLU A 91 6.42 15.88 -4.69
CA GLU A 91 7.06 17.01 -4.02
C GLU A 91 6.71 18.34 -4.71
N ILE A 92 6.79 18.39 -6.05
CA ILE A 92 6.38 19.57 -6.82
C ILE A 92 4.92 19.92 -6.55
N PHE A 93 4.03 18.93 -6.57
CA PHE A 93 2.61 19.13 -6.33
C PHE A 93 2.32 19.64 -4.91
N ILE A 94 3.00 19.08 -3.90
CA ILE A 94 2.91 19.56 -2.52
C ILE A 94 3.35 21.02 -2.42
N ASN A 95 4.46 21.38 -3.06
CA ASN A 95 4.96 22.76 -3.06
C ASN A 95 3.97 23.73 -3.71
N GLN A 96 3.36 23.34 -4.84
CA GLN A 96 2.31 24.13 -5.50
C GLN A 96 1.09 24.34 -4.60
N LEU A 97 0.61 23.29 -3.93
CA LEU A 97 -0.50 23.39 -2.98
C LEU A 97 -0.16 24.29 -1.79
N GLN A 98 1.06 24.17 -1.25
CA GLN A 98 1.51 25.05 -0.17
C GLN A 98 1.55 26.51 -0.60
N GLN A 99 2.01 26.79 -1.82
CA GLN A 99 1.99 28.14 -2.38
C GLN A 99 0.56 28.68 -2.52
N GLN A 100 -0.36 27.89 -3.08
CA GLN A 100 -1.77 28.29 -3.20
C GLN A 100 -2.40 28.59 -1.83
N ILE A 101 -2.08 27.80 -0.79
CA ILE A 101 -2.56 28.06 0.57
C ILE A 101 -1.99 29.37 1.11
N ALA A 102 -0.72 29.68 0.84
CA ALA A 102 -0.09 30.92 1.26
C ALA A 102 -0.75 32.13 0.58
N ASP A 103 -0.99 32.06 -0.72
CA ASP A 103 -1.64 33.12 -1.49
C ASP A 103 -3.07 33.36 -0.99
N LEU A 104 -3.86 32.30 -0.77
CA LEU A 104 -5.20 32.41 -0.21
C LEU A 104 -5.23 33.02 1.20
N ARG A 105 -4.21 32.76 2.02
CA ARG A 105 -4.07 33.38 3.34
C ARG A 105 -3.80 34.88 3.21
N LEU A 106 -2.91 35.28 2.30
CA LEU A 106 -2.61 36.67 2.02
C LEU A 106 -3.86 37.42 1.53
N ASP A 107 -4.57 36.86 0.55
CA ASP A 107 -5.80 37.44 0.00
C ASP A 107 -6.87 37.62 1.09
N LYS A 108 -7.02 36.62 1.97
CA LYS A 108 -7.94 36.69 3.12
C LYS A 108 -7.57 37.84 4.06
N GLU A 109 -6.30 38.00 4.40
CA GLU A 109 -5.84 39.10 5.26
C GLU A 109 -6.06 40.46 4.61
N GLN A 110 -5.74 40.59 3.32
CA GLN A 110 -5.99 41.80 2.55
C GLN A 110 -7.49 42.17 2.55
N LEU A 111 -8.38 41.19 2.35
CA LEU A 111 -9.82 41.41 2.37
C LEU A 111 -10.30 41.92 3.74
N TYR A 112 -9.82 41.33 4.84
CA TYR A 112 -10.16 41.83 6.19
C TYR A 112 -9.70 43.26 6.40
N ASN A 113 -8.48 43.59 5.96
CA ASN A 113 -7.94 44.94 6.07
C ASN A 113 -8.77 45.94 5.27
N GLN A 114 -9.16 45.61 4.03
CA GLN A 114 -10.02 46.46 3.20
C GLN A 114 -11.40 46.70 3.85
N ILE A 115 -12.03 45.65 4.39
CA ILE A 115 -13.33 45.77 5.07
C ILE A 115 -13.20 46.67 6.31
N ASN A 116 -12.14 46.49 7.09
CA ASN A 116 -11.90 47.30 8.28
C ASN A 116 -11.65 48.77 7.93
N GLN A 117 -10.86 49.05 6.89
CA GLN A 117 -10.63 50.42 6.38
C GLN A 117 -11.94 51.07 5.93
N LYS A 118 -12.72 50.41 5.07
CA LYS A 118 -14.03 50.93 4.62
C LYS A 118 -14.99 51.19 5.77
N ARG A 119 -14.99 50.34 6.81
CA ARG A 119 -15.81 50.56 8.03
C ARG A 119 -15.38 51.83 8.78
N ILE A 120 -14.07 52.08 8.90
CA ILE A 120 -13.54 53.27 9.56
C ILE A 120 -13.89 54.53 8.75
N GLU A 121 -13.71 54.50 7.43
CA GLU A 121 -14.08 55.60 6.53
C GLU A 121 -15.58 55.95 6.64
N HIS A 122 -16.45 54.94 6.60
CA HIS A 122 -17.89 55.15 6.78
C HIS A 122 -18.22 55.78 8.14
N LYS A 123 -17.59 55.31 9.23
CA LYS A 123 -17.80 55.88 10.58
C LYS A 123 -17.34 57.34 10.64
N LYS A 124 -16.17 57.66 10.08
CA LYS A 124 -15.65 59.04 10.03
C LYS A 124 -16.56 59.96 9.21
N SER A 125 -17.05 59.48 8.05
CA SER A 125 -17.98 60.22 7.20
C SER A 125 -19.31 60.52 7.92
N LEU A 126 -19.86 59.54 8.64
CA LEU A 126 -21.07 59.76 9.43
C LEU A 126 -20.85 60.78 10.55
N LEU A 127 -19.78 60.65 11.33
CA LEU A 127 -19.47 61.61 12.40
C LEU A 127 -19.25 63.03 11.87
N GLY A 128 -18.57 63.20 10.74
CA GLY A 128 -18.38 64.52 10.11
C GLY A 128 -19.68 65.20 9.66
N ARG A 129 -20.75 64.45 9.41
CA ARG A 129 -22.08 64.99 9.06
C ARG A 129 -22.95 65.34 10.27
N PHE A 130 -22.67 64.77 11.43
CA PHE A 130 -23.43 65.03 12.66
C PHE A 130 -22.84 66.15 13.52
N PHE A 131 -21.53 66.41 13.38
CA PHE A 131 -20.80 67.39 14.20
C PHE A 131 -20.24 68.57 13.38
N GLY A 132 -20.68 68.75 12.13
CA GLY A 132 -20.29 69.83 11.23
C GLY A 132 -21.47 70.73 10.86
#